data_AF-A0A2V4GVV2-F1
#
_entry.id   AF-A0A2V4GVV2-F1
#
_cell.length_a   1.000
_cell.length_b   1.000
_cell.length_c   1.000
_cell.angle_alpha   90.00
_cell.angle_beta   90.00
_cell.angle_gamma   90.00
#
_symmetry.space_group_name_H-M   'P 1'
#
loop_
_entity.id
_entity.type
_entity.pdbx_description
1 polymer ?
#
loop_
_entity_poly.entity_id
_entity_poly.type
_entity_poly.pdbx_seq_one_letter_code
_entity_poly.pdbx_strand_id
1 'polypeptide(L)' 'MKEPNASALTYVQMHVHSKFSINPLSGEGAFHPFLWPLERLVMKKAMLTPRQIVHLAMRDGIDIVDITDHNTVQEL' A
#
# COMPACT_ATOMS: atom_id res chain seq x y z
N MET A 1 -34.28 0.49 28.23
CA MET A 1 -33.73 0.37 26.86
C MET A 1 -32.33 0.94 26.89
N LYS A 2 -31.30 0.11 26.66
CA LYS A 2 -29.93 0.62 26.50
C LYS A 2 -29.86 1.27 25.12
N GLU A 3 -29.44 2.52 25.04
CA GLU A 3 -29.20 3.19 23.77
C GLU A 3 -28.21 2.38 22.93
N PRO A 4 -28.36 2.34 21.59
CA PRO A 4 -27.33 1.77 20.74
C PRO A 4 -26.05 2.58 20.97
N ASN A 5 -25.02 1.90 21.47
CA ASN A 5 -23.66 2.43 21.63
C ASN A 5 -23.29 3.27 20.41
N ALA A 6 -22.77 4.47 20.67
CA ALA A 6 -22.22 5.38 19.67
C ALA A 6 -21.52 4.60 18.55
N SER A 7 -21.93 4.87 17.30
CA SER A 7 -21.50 4.15 16.09
C SER A 7 -20.02 3.78 16.16
N ALA A 8 -19.70 2.50 15.98
CA ALA A 8 -18.32 2.08 15.79
C ALA A 8 -17.70 2.92 14.66
N LEU A 9 -16.73 3.78 15.02
CA LEU A 9 -16.00 4.59 14.06
C LEU A 9 -15.26 3.65 13.12
N THR A 10 -15.60 3.69 11.83
CA THR A 10 -14.87 2.95 10.80
C THR A 10 -13.62 3.71 10.41
N TYR A 11 -12.45 3.12 10.60
CA TYR A 11 -11.17 3.68 10.17
C TYR A 11 -10.79 3.11 8.81
N VAL A 12 -10.58 4.00 7.84
CA VAL A 12 -10.30 3.64 6.45
C VAL A 12 -8.98 4.26 6.01
N GLN A 13 -8.07 3.43 5.50
CA GLN A 13 -6.88 3.86 4.80
C GLN A 13 -7.15 3.86 3.29
N MET A 14 -7.46 5.02 2.72
CA MET A 14 -7.84 5.13 1.30
C MET A 14 -6.65 5.19 0.33
N HIS A 15 -5.43 5.28 0.83
CA HIS A 15 -4.26 5.41 -0.03
C HIS A 15 -3.00 4.84 0.62
N VAL A 16 -2.54 3.69 0.13
CA VAL A 16 -1.24 3.13 0.51
C VAL A 16 -0.60 2.42 -0.68
N HIS A 17 0.72 2.49 -0.76
CA HIS A 17 1.51 1.81 -1.78
C HIS A 17 2.16 0.54 -1.23
N SER A 18 2.05 -0.53 -1.99
CA SER A 18 2.80 -1.76 -1.81
C SER A 18 4.12 -1.73 -2.59
N LYS A 19 4.92 -2.78 -2.43
CA LYS A 19 6.12 -3.05 -3.23
C LYS A 19 5.85 -3.09 -4.75
N PHE A 20 4.62 -3.24 -5.20
CA PHE A 20 4.28 -3.24 -6.62
C PHE A 20 4.16 -1.83 -7.21
N SER A 21 3.98 -0.81 -6.34
CA SER A 21 4.13 0.59 -6.73
C SER A 21 5.54 0.91 -7.25
N ILE A 22 6.52 0.05 -6.98
CA ILE A 22 7.90 0.15 -7.48
C ILE A 22 8.04 -0.64 -8.78
N ASN A 23 7.90 0.07 -9.90
CA ASN A 23 7.87 -0.48 -11.26
C ASN A 23 8.54 0.48 -12.30
N PRO A 24 8.64 0.10 -13.59
CA PRO A 24 9.28 0.95 -14.60
C PRO A 24 8.63 2.33 -14.76
N LEU A 25 7.34 2.45 -14.48
CA LEU A 25 6.53 3.66 -14.68
C LEU A 25 6.32 4.45 -13.37
N SER A 26 7.02 4.09 -12.29
CA SER A 26 6.91 4.76 -10.99
C SER A 26 8.11 5.64 -10.69
N GLY A 27 7.89 6.75 -9.99
CA GLY A 27 8.96 7.62 -9.47
C GLY A 27 9.95 8.07 -10.55
N GLU A 28 11.24 7.94 -10.27
CA GLU A 28 12.31 8.27 -11.21
C GLU A 28 12.48 7.27 -12.36
N GLY A 29 11.71 6.17 -12.40
CA GLY A 29 11.74 5.25 -13.54
C GLY A 29 11.34 5.86 -14.87
N ALA A 30 10.58 6.96 -14.82
CA ALA A 30 10.30 7.79 -15.99
C ALA A 30 11.48 8.70 -16.40
N PHE A 31 12.46 8.95 -15.52
CA PHE A 31 13.46 10.01 -15.68
C PHE A 31 14.93 9.51 -15.70
N HIS A 32 15.27 8.39 -15.05
CA HIS A 32 16.65 7.88 -14.94
C HIS A 32 16.77 6.37 -15.26
N PRO A 33 16.80 5.97 -16.54
CA PRO A 33 16.75 4.57 -16.95
C PRO A 33 17.98 3.73 -16.58
N PHE A 34 19.10 4.35 -16.20
CA PHE A 34 20.36 3.64 -15.89
C PHE A 34 20.51 3.25 -14.42
N LEU A 35 20.19 4.15 -13.49
CA LEU A 35 20.30 3.91 -12.04
C LEU A 35 19.03 3.25 -11.50
N TRP A 36 17.88 3.64 -12.02
CA TRP A 36 16.59 3.17 -11.52
C TRP A 36 16.43 1.65 -11.50
N PRO A 37 16.87 0.86 -12.52
CA PRO A 37 16.72 -0.59 -12.47
C PRO A 37 17.37 -1.24 -11.25
N LEU A 38 18.52 -0.71 -10.79
CA LEU A 38 19.24 -1.21 -9.62
C LEU A 38 18.59 -0.75 -8.32
N GLU A 39 18.33 0.56 -8.19
CA GLU A 39 17.69 1.15 -7.01
C GLU A 39 16.32 0.53 -6.75
N ARG A 40 15.56 0.28 -7.81
CA ARG A 40 14.24 -0.36 -7.79
C ARG A 40 14.27 -1.71 -7.11
N LEU A 41 15.32 -2.53 -7.28
CA LEU A 41 15.40 -3.84 -6.63
C LEU A 41 15.53 -3.70 -5.11
N VAL A 42 16.34 -2.74 -4.67
CA VAL A 42 16.54 -2.45 -3.25
C VAL A 42 15.25 -1.88 -2.64
N MET A 43 14.65 -0.88 -3.30
CA MET A 43 13.39 -0.28 -2.85
C MET A 43 12.25 -1.30 -2.78
N LYS A 44 12.10 -2.14 -3.81
CA LYS A 44 11.06 -3.18 -3.85
C LYS A 44 11.24 -4.24 -2.75
N LYS A 45 12.46 -4.43 -2.25
CA LYS A 45 12.75 -5.31 -1.11
C LYS A 45 12.51 -4.64 0.24
N ALA A 46 12.67 -3.32 0.32
CA ALA A 46 12.39 -2.53 1.51
C ALA A 46 10.89 -2.27 1.74
N MET A 47 10.10 -2.25 0.66
CA MET A 47 8.66 -2.00 0.74
C MET A 47 7.83 -3.22 1.16
N LEU A 48 6.68 -2.94 1.78
CA LEU A 48 5.73 -3.95 2.24
C LEU A 48 4.99 -4.63 1.07
N THR A 49 4.74 -5.92 1.23
CA THR A 49 3.77 -6.66 0.40
C THR A 49 2.34 -6.28 0.78
N PRO A 50 1.36 -6.44 -0.13
CA PRO A 50 -0.05 -6.26 0.21
C PRO A 50 -0.50 -7.07 1.44
N ARG A 51 -0.06 -8.32 1.55
CA ARG A 51 -0.37 -9.18 2.72
C ARG A 51 0.15 -8.59 4.02
N GLN A 52 1.35 -8.02 4.02
CA GLN A 52 1.91 -7.36 5.22
C GLN A 52 1.13 -6.09 5.57
N ILE A 53 0.71 -5.31 4.57
CA ILE A 53 -0.12 -4.12 4.77
C ILE A 53 -1.45 -4.50 5.44
N VAL A 54 -2.15 -5.51 4.91
CA VAL A 54 -3.42 -6.00 5.50
C VAL A 54 -3.20 -6.47 6.94
N HIS A 55 -2.12 -7.21 7.21
CA HIS A 55 -1.82 -7.68 8.57
C HIS A 55 -1.57 -6.53 9.55
N LEU A 56 -0.86 -5.48 9.14
CA LEU A 56 -0.66 -4.29 9.96
C LEU A 56 -1.96 -3.51 10.19
N ALA A 57 -2.79 -3.39 9.16
CA ALA A 57 -4.08 -2.72 9.26
C ALA A 57 -5.02 -3.40 10.26
N MET A 58 -5.09 -4.74 10.23
CA MET A 58 -5.85 -5.51 11.21
C MET A 58 -5.33 -5.29 12.64
N ARG A 59 -4.00 -5.25 12.82
CA ARG A 59 -3.37 -4.99 14.12
C ARG A 59 -3.70 -3.59 14.64
N ASP A 60 -3.74 -2.60 13.74
CA ASP A 60 -3.89 -1.19 14.09
C ASP A 60 -5.37 -0.73 14.12
N GLY A 61 -6.31 -1.67 13.92
CA GLY A 61 -7.75 -1.37 13.98
C GLY A 61 -8.28 -0.59 12.78
N ILE A 62 -7.64 -0.73 11.62
CA ILE A 62 -8.10 -0.17 10.35
C ILE A 62 -9.02 -1.19 9.69
N ASP A 63 -10.29 -0.81 9.49
CA ASP A 63 -11.34 -1.71 8.97
C ASP A 63 -11.20 -1.95 7.46
N ILE A 64 -10.77 -0.93 6.72
CA ILE A 64 -10.66 -0.97 5.26
C ILE A 64 -9.34 -0.35 4.82
N VAL A 65 -8.63 -1.03 3.91
CA VAL A 65 -7.42 -0.50 3.28
C VAL A 65 -7.53 -0.61 1.77
N ASP A 66 -7.29 0.50 1.09
CA ASP A 66 -7.16 0.57 -0.36
C ASP A 66 -5.68 0.69 -0.77
N ILE A 67 -5.20 -0.31 -1.51
CA ILE A 67 -3.82 -0.38 -2.01
C ILE A 67 -3.81 0.18 -3.43
N THR A 68 -3.23 1.36 -3.58
CA THR A 68 -3.30 2.18 -4.79
C THR A 68 -1.91 2.31 -5.41
N ASP A 69 -1.39 1.22 -5.94
CA ASP A 69 -0.06 1.17 -6.56
C ASP A 69 0.02 1.97 -7.88
N HIS A 70 1.17 2.58 -8.14
CA HIS A 70 1.36 3.37 -9.36
C HIS A 70 1.25 2.50 -10.62
N ASN A 71 0.33 2.84 -11.53
CA ASN A 71 0.27 2.25 -12.88
C ASN A 71 0.21 0.71 -12.90
N THR A 72 -0.30 0.09 -11.83
CA THR A 72 -0.46 -1.36 -11.75
C THR A 72 -1.61 -1.72 -10.83
N VAL A 73 -2.34 -2.77 -11.20
CA VAL A 73 -3.27 -3.47 -10.33
C VAL A 73 -2.87 -4.93 -10.39
N GLN A 74 -2.27 -5.45 -9.32
CA GLN A 74 -1.97 -6.88 -9.24
C GLN A 74 -3.15 -7.60 -8.58
N GLU A 75 -3.53 -8.74 -9.14
CA GLU A 75 -4.44 -9.67 -8.46
C GLU A 75 -3.76 -10.19 -7.18
N LEU A 76 -4.47 -10.08 -6.06
CA LEU A 76 -4.00 -10.46 -4.72
C LEU A 76 -4.00 -11.98 -4.51
#